data_AF-A0A2A2M3V2-F1
#
_entry.id   AF-A0A2A2M3V2-F1
#
_cell.length_a   1.000
_cell.length_b   1.000
_cell.length_c   1.000
_cell.angle_alpha   90.00
_cell.angle_beta   90.00
_cell.angle_gamma   90.00
#
_symmetry.space_group_name_H-M   'P 1'
#
loop_
_entity.id
_entity.type
_entity.pdbx_description
1 polymer ?
#
loop_
_entity_poly.entity_id
_entity_poly.type
_entity_poly.pdbx_seq_one_letter_code
_entity_poly.pdbx_strand_id
1 'polypeptide(L)'
;MFLVKQWRKIESLARMSNMSQEDVATGLRTVQQGLEALKEEHQTISNTLETSIKGVRPDEAPLPREKFNQINENLSSIIAGCEETTVII
;
A
#
# COMPACT_ATOMS: atom_id res chain seq x y z
N MET A 1 37.46 8.98 30.79
CA MET A 1 36.46 9.82 30.10
C MET A 1 36.27 9.47 28.62
N PHE A 2 37.35 9.27 27.84
CA PHE A 2 37.27 8.89 26.43
C PHE A 2 36.52 7.56 26.18
N LEU A 3 36.84 6.50 26.93
CA LEU A 3 36.20 5.19 26.79
C LEU A 3 34.69 5.22 27.08
N VAL A 4 34.26 6.01 28.07
CA VAL A 4 32.83 6.17 28.40
C VAL A 4 32.05 6.82 27.25
N LYS A 5 32.66 7.79 26.55
CA LYS A 5 32.06 8.41 25.37
C LYS A 5 31.95 7.43 24.19
N GLN A 6 32.97 6.60 23.98
CA GLN A 6 32.95 5.57 22.93
C GLN A 6 31.88 4.51 23.21
N TRP A 7 31.76 4.06 24.45
CA TRP A 7 30.71 3.11 24.86
C TRP A 7 29.29 3.65 24.64
N ARG A 8 29.03 4.91 25.03
CA ARG A 8 27.72 5.55 24.76
C ARG A 8 27.41 5.68 23.26
N LYS A 9 28.44 5.93 22.44
CA LYS A 9 28.28 6.00 20.98
C LYS A 9 27.92 4.62 20.40
N ILE A 10 28.58 3.56 20.87
CA ILE A 10 28.27 2.18 20.46
C ILE A 10 26.86 1.79 20.89
N GLU A 11 26.44 2.12 22.12
CA GLU A 11 25.08 1.85 22.61
C GLU A 11 24.01 2.60 21.81
N SER A 12 24.26 3.87 21.47
CA SER A 12 23.36 4.66 20.62
C SER A 12 23.24 4.07 19.21
N LEU A 13 24.35 3.63 18.61
CA LEU A 13 24.35 3.01 17.28
C LEU A 13 23.66 1.64 17.30
N ALA A 14 23.86 0.85 18.36
CA ALA A 14 23.17 -0.42 18.54
C ALA A 14 21.65 -0.24 18.71
N ARG A 15 21.20 0.77 19.48
CA ARG A 15 19.78 1.12 19.58
C ARG A 15 19.19 1.59 18.25
N MET A 16 19.92 2.40 17.48
CA MET A 16 19.48 2.84 16.15
C MET A 16 19.47 1.71 15.11
N SER A 17 20.36 0.73 15.25
CA SER A 17 20.45 -0.43 14.35
C SER A 17 19.39 -1.50 14.63
N ASN A 18 18.77 -1.47 15.81
CA ASN A 18 17.86 -2.51 16.25
C ASN A 18 16.43 -2.00 16.09
N MET A 19 15.94 -2.00 14.84
CA MET A 19 14.52 -1.76 14.56
C MET A 19 13.72 -2.80 15.36
N SER A 20 12.93 -2.36 16.32
CA SER A 20 12.23 -3.29 17.20
C SER A 20 11.13 -4.00 16.42
N GLN A 21 10.73 -5.20 16.88
CA GLN A 21 9.56 -5.87 16.30
C GLN A 21 8.29 -4.99 16.42
N GLU A 22 8.25 -4.12 17.42
CA GLU A 22 7.18 -3.13 17.61
C GLU A 22 7.20 -2.05 16.51
N ASP A 23 8.38 -1.56 16.12
CA ASP A 23 8.54 -0.61 15.02
C ASP A 23 8.13 -1.25 13.68
N VAL A 24 8.53 -2.50 13.45
CA VAL A 24 8.15 -3.29 12.26
C VAL A 24 6.62 -3.48 12.22
N ALA A 25 6.02 -3.92 13.33
CA ALA A 25 4.58 -4.13 13.43
C ALA A 25 3.80 -2.82 13.21
N THR A 26 4.31 -1.70 13.72
CA THR A 26 3.71 -0.38 13.52
C THR A 26 3.77 0.03 12.04
N GLY A 27 4.93 -0.14 11.40
CA GLY A 27 5.09 0.12 9.97
C GLY A 27 4.15 -0.73 9.11
N LEU A 28 4.02 -2.03 9.43
CA LEU A 28 3.10 -2.93 8.72
C LEU A 28 1.64 -2.50 8.88
N ARG A 29 1.19 -2.07 10.06
CA ARG A 29 -0.17 -1.53 10.25
C ARG A 29 -0.40 -0.26 9.42
N THR A 30 0.59 0.63 9.34
CA THR A 30 0.50 1.82 8.47
C THR A 30 0.37 1.45 7.00
N VAL A 31 1.14 0.45 6.54
CA VAL A 31 1.02 -0.07 5.17
C VAL A 31 -0.36 -0.68 4.93
N GLN A 32 -0.88 -1.49 5.86
CA GLN A 32 -2.21 -2.07 5.76
C GLN A 32 -3.30 -0.98 5.62
N GLN A 33 -3.27 0.03 6.49
CA GLN A 33 -4.23 1.16 6.42
C GLN A 33 -4.14 1.90 5.09
N GLY A 34 -2.92 2.14 4.59
CA GLY A 34 -2.72 2.77 3.29
C GLY A 34 -3.25 1.93 2.12
N LEU A 35 -3.06 0.61 2.17
CA LEU A 35 -3.60 -0.31 1.16
C LEU A 35 -5.13 -0.37 1.19
N GLU A 36 -5.74 -0.38 2.38
CA GLU A 36 -7.20 -0.34 2.52
C GLU A 36 -7.79 0.96 1.96
N ALA A 37 -7.19 2.11 2.26
CA ALA A 37 -7.60 3.39 1.69
C ALA A 37 -7.48 3.39 0.15
N LEU A 38 -6.35 2.92 -0.38
CA LEU A 38 -6.13 2.85 -1.83
C LEU A 38 -7.12 1.90 -2.52
N LYS A 39 -7.48 0.79 -1.88
CA LYS A 39 -8.50 -0.14 -2.36
C LYS A 39 -9.86 0.55 -2.50
N GLU A 40 -10.29 1.32 -1.49
CA GLU A 40 -11.56 2.06 -1.51
C GLU A 40 -11.60 3.13 -2.60
N GLU A 41 -10.50 3.87 -2.78
CA GLU A 41 -10.37 4.86 -3.85
C GLU A 41 -10.47 4.20 -5.23
N HIS A 42 -9.70 3.13 -5.47
CA HIS A 42 -9.74 2.39 -6.74
C HIS A 42 -11.11 1.78 -7.02
N GLN A 43 -11.80 1.26 -6.00
CA GLN A 43 -13.16 0.75 -6.15
C GLN A 43 -14.13 1.86 -6.57
N THR A 44 -14.04 3.02 -5.94
CA THR A 44 -14.87 4.20 -6.28
C THR A 44 -14.65 4.64 -7.72
N ILE A 45 -13.39 4.72 -8.16
CA ILE A 45 -13.04 5.11 -9.53
C ILE A 45 -13.54 4.04 -10.52
N SER A 46 -13.34 2.76 -10.22
CA SER A 46 -13.82 1.65 -11.05
C SER A 46 -15.33 1.72 -11.26
N ASN A 47 -16.11 1.84 -10.19
CA ASN A 47 -17.57 1.96 -10.24
C ASN A 47 -18.03 3.18 -11.05
N THR A 48 -17.33 4.31 -10.90
CA THR A 48 -17.64 5.56 -11.63
C THR A 48 -17.39 5.40 -13.12
N LEU A 49 -16.26 4.79 -13.50
CA LEU A 49 -15.93 4.51 -14.89
C LEU A 49 -16.86 3.47 -15.51
N GLU A 50 -17.18 2.40 -14.79
CA GLU A 50 -18.15 1.39 -15.23
C GLU A 50 -19.49 2.03 -15.58
N THR A 51 -19.98 2.92 -14.70
CA THR A 51 -21.21 3.66 -14.92
C THR A 51 -21.10 4.59 -16.14
N SER A 52 -19.96 5.24 -16.33
CA SER A 52 -19.73 6.18 -17.44
C SER A 52 -19.66 5.48 -18.81
N ILE A 53 -19.17 4.24 -18.87
CA ILE A 53 -19.07 3.47 -20.12
C ILE A 53 -20.27 2.55 -20.36
N LYS A 54 -21.21 2.48 -19.42
CA LYS A 54 -22.41 1.64 -19.52
C LYS A 54 -23.28 2.09 -20.67
N GLY A 55 -23.61 1.17 -21.57
CA GLY A 55 -24.43 1.46 -22.76
C GLY A 55 -23.67 2.13 -23.92
N VAL A 56 -22.40 2.49 -23.74
CA VAL A 56 -21.53 2.99 -24.81
C VAL A 56 -20.96 1.79 -25.57
N ARG A 57 -20.97 1.80 -26.90
CA ARG A 57 -20.41 0.67 -27.65
C ARG A 57 -18.89 0.56 -27.45
N PRO A 58 -18.29 -0.63 -27.55
CA PRO A 58 -16.84 -0.81 -27.37
C PRO A 58 -15.96 0.06 -28.27
N ASP A 59 -16.41 0.30 -29.50
CA ASP A 59 -15.74 1.14 -30.52
C ASP A 59 -15.82 2.64 -30.22
N GLU A 60 -16.80 3.09 -29.44
CA GLU A 60 -17.06 4.51 -29.17
C GLU A 60 -16.25 5.05 -27.98
N ALA A 61 -15.78 4.17 -27.10
CA ALA A 61 -15.02 4.55 -25.92
C ALA A 61 -13.82 3.62 -25.63
N PRO A 62 -12.87 3.48 -26.57
CA PRO A 62 -11.71 2.59 -26.40
C PRO A 62 -10.84 2.99 -25.21
N LEU A 63 -10.55 4.29 -25.04
CA LEU A 63 -9.70 4.79 -23.96
C LEU A 63 -10.32 4.64 -22.56
N PRO A 64 -11.60 5.04 -22.31
CA PRO A 64 -12.25 4.78 -21.03
C PRO A 64 -12.29 3.29 -20.66
N ARG A 65 -12.47 2.39 -21.64
CA ARG A 65 -12.47 0.93 -21.43
C ARG A 65 -11.11 0.38 -21.08
N GLU A 66 -10.06 0.83 -21.77
CA GLU A 66 -8.68 0.49 -21.43
C GLU A 66 -8.34 0.93 -20.00
N LYS A 67 -8.73 2.16 -19.63
CA LYS A 67 -8.53 2.68 -18.28
C LYS A 67 -9.30 1.90 -17.22
N PHE A 68 -10.54 1.52 -17.51
CA PHE A 68 -11.33 0.66 -16.63
C PHE A 68 -10.65 -0.68 -16.36
N ASN A 69 -10.11 -1.31 -17.41
CA ASN A 69 -9.36 -2.58 -17.27
C ASN A 69 -8.09 -2.39 -16.41
N GLN A 70 -7.30 -1.35 -16.69
CA GLN A 70 -6.09 -1.02 -15.89
C GLN A 70 -6.42 -0.80 -14.41
N ILE A 71 -7.53 -0.13 -14.11
CA ILE A 71 -7.95 0.11 -12.74
C ILE A 71 -8.36 -1.19 -12.03
N ASN A 72 -9.03 -2.11 -12.73
CA ASN A 72 -9.39 -3.42 -12.17
C ASN A 72 -8.18 -4.33 -11.95
N GLU A 73 -7.18 -4.30 -12.83
CA GLU A 73 -5.90 -4.99 -12.64
C GLU A 73 -5.15 -4.44 -11.41
N ASN A 74 -5.11 -3.11 -11.27
CA ASN A 74 -4.51 -2.46 -10.11
C ASN A 74 -5.27 -2.81 -8.83
N LEU A 75 -6.61 -2.78 -8.85
CA LEU A 75 -7.45 -3.15 -7.71
C LEU A 75 -7.20 -4.59 -7.27
N SER A 76 -7.07 -5.53 -8.21
CA SER A 76 -6.75 -6.93 -7.93
C SER A 76 -5.38 -7.06 -7.23
N SER A 77 -4.40 -6.30 -7.69
CA SER A 77 -3.05 -6.27 -7.09
C SER A 77 -3.06 -5.68 -5.67
N ILE A 78 -3.87 -4.63 -5.44
CA ILE A 78 -4.03 -4.03 -4.11
C ILE A 78 -4.71 -5.01 -3.15
N ILE A 79 -5.75 -5.72 -3.60
CA ILE A 79 -6.43 -6.74 -2.78
C ILE A 79 -5.45 -7.83 -2.36
N ALA A 80 -4.64 -8.36 -3.29
CA ALA A 80 -3.60 -9.32 -2.95
C ALA A 80 -2.61 -8.77 -1.90
N GLY A 81 -2.18 -7.51 -2.03
CA GLY A 81 -1.32 -6.85 -1.04
C GLY A 81 -1.99 -6.67 0.34
N CYS A 82 -3.30 -6.37 0.38
CA CYS A 82 -4.07 -6.33 1.62
C CYS A 82 -4.11 -7.71 2.30
N GLU A 83 -4.32 -8.78 1.52
CA GLU A 83 -4.35 -10.16 2.03
C GLU A 83 -2.98 -10.56 2.60
N GLU A 84 -1.89 -10.26 1.87
CA GLU A 84 -0.52 -10.53 2.33
C GLU A 84 -0.18 -9.81 3.63
N THR A 85 -0.52 -8.52 3.73
CA THR A 85 -0.24 -7.73 4.96
C THR A 85 -1.10 -8.17 6.15
N THR A 86 -2.32 -8.62 5.90
CA THR A 86 -3.21 -9.17 6.94
C THR A 86 -2.67 -10.48 7.53
N VAL A 87 -2.01 -11.32 6.73
CA VAL A 87 -1.42 -12.60 7.21
C VAL A 87 -0.19 -12.36 8.11
N ILE A 88 0.48 -11.22 7.96
CA ILE A 88 1.72 -10.90 8.69
C ILE A 88 1.43 -10.26 10.07
N ILE A 89 0.24 -9.69 10.27
CA ILE A 89 -0.19 -9.00 11.51
C ILE A 89 -1.02 -9.93 12.40
#